data_AF-A0A3R7PHV9-F1
#
_entry.id   AF-A0A3R7PHV9-F1
#
_cell.length_a   1.000
_cell.length_b   1.000
_cell.length_c   1.000
_cell.angle_alpha   90.00
_cell.angle_beta   90.00
_cell.angle_gamma   90.00
#
_symmetry.space_group_name_H-M   'P 1'
#
loop_
_entity.id
_entity.type
_entity.pdbx_description
1 polymer ?
#
loop_
_entity_poly.entity_id
_entity_poly.type
_entity_poly.pdbx_seq_one_letter_code
_entity_poly.pdbx_strand_id
1 'polypeptide(L)'
;MAQRLCLLLTITAWAGWVAGQSPYCSFTPEHTLCRASGLGPTCGSQVPGRGVSAQDAALILAQHNQLRSRVAMGQEGRGAPGPQPQAANMRLMEWDDELALVAQGHADQCIFEHECSDCRRVSRFGVGQNLFISFQSNFDTRIQWGRAIKAWYDEVAEFSRQPFSRSNSRLPWATTPR
;
A
#
# COMPACT_ATOMS: atom_id res chain seq x y z
N MET A 1 13.25 22.07 -72.17
CA MET A 1 12.76 21.42 -70.93
C MET A 1 13.75 21.74 -69.83
N ALA A 2 13.40 22.57 -68.84
CA ALA A 2 14.25 22.84 -67.68
C ALA A 2 13.43 22.54 -66.43
N GLN A 3 13.88 21.54 -65.68
CA GLN A 3 13.16 20.94 -64.58
C GLN A 3 13.40 21.75 -63.30
N ARG A 4 12.30 21.98 -62.59
CA ARG A 4 12.19 22.76 -61.35
C ARG A 4 13.00 22.12 -60.23
N LEU A 5 13.70 22.93 -59.43
CA LEU A 5 14.18 22.53 -58.10
C LEU A 5 13.58 23.49 -57.07
N CYS A 6 12.57 23.01 -56.34
CA CYS A 6 11.98 23.73 -55.21
C CYS A 6 12.56 23.09 -53.94
N LEU A 7 13.46 23.77 -53.25
CA LEU A 7 14.00 23.32 -51.96
C LEU A 7 12.92 23.50 -50.88
N LEU A 8 12.31 22.40 -50.44
CA LEU A 8 11.47 22.37 -49.25
C LEU A 8 12.36 22.12 -48.03
N LEU A 9 12.61 23.16 -47.23
CA LEU A 9 13.22 23.04 -45.91
C LEU A 9 12.14 22.58 -44.92
N THR A 10 12.07 21.28 -44.62
CA THR A 10 11.21 20.78 -43.54
C THR A 10 11.93 20.96 -42.20
N ILE A 11 11.53 21.98 -41.44
CA ILE A 11 11.92 22.11 -40.03
C ILE A 11 11.16 21.03 -39.25
N THR A 12 11.81 19.91 -38.94
CA THR A 12 11.27 18.93 -37.99
C THR A 12 11.57 19.44 -36.58
N ALA A 13 10.60 20.13 -35.98
CA ALA A 13 10.65 20.41 -34.55
C ALA A 13 10.40 19.11 -33.80
N TRP A 14 11.47 18.43 -33.38
CA TRP A 14 11.38 17.34 -32.43
C TRP A 14 11.06 17.96 -31.06
N ALA A 15 9.77 18.09 -30.75
CA ALA A 15 9.33 18.24 -29.37
C ALA A 15 9.65 16.92 -28.66
N GLY A 16 10.86 16.81 -28.11
CA GLY A 16 11.22 15.72 -27.22
C GLY A 16 10.25 15.73 -26.05
N TRP A 17 9.52 14.63 -25.89
CA TRP A 17 8.68 14.42 -24.72
C TRP A 17 9.63 14.25 -23.52
N VAL A 18 9.81 15.32 -22.74
CA VAL A 18 10.44 15.18 -21.43
C VAL A 18 9.39 14.54 -20.54
N ALA A 19 9.53 13.25 -20.26
CA ALA A 19 8.70 12.58 -19.25
C ALA A 19 8.83 13.38 -17.94
N GLY A 20 7.71 13.94 -17.47
CA GLY A 20 7.70 14.70 -16.23
C GLY A 20 8.18 13.82 -15.07
N GLN A 21 9.06 14.37 -14.22
CA GLN A 21 9.49 13.70 -13.00
C GLN A 21 8.27 13.37 -12.14
N SER A 22 8.25 12.17 -11.54
CA SER A 22 7.17 11.74 -10.64
C SER A 22 6.91 12.83 -9.58
N PRO A 23 5.66 13.26 -9.36
CA PRO A 23 5.36 14.34 -8.41
C PRO A 23 5.79 13.96 -6.99
N TYR A 24 5.89 12.67 -6.69
CA TYR A 24 6.32 12.18 -5.38
C TYR A 24 7.79 12.43 -5.06
N CYS A 25 8.62 12.73 -6.08
CA CYS A 25 10.01 13.14 -5.86
C CYS A 25 10.12 14.43 -5.04
N SER A 26 9.05 15.23 -4.93
CA SER A 26 9.04 16.44 -4.09
C SER A 26 8.96 16.13 -2.60
N PHE A 27 8.52 14.94 -2.19
CA PHE A 27 8.57 14.53 -0.78
C PHE A 27 9.98 14.13 -0.37
N THR A 28 10.59 13.26 -1.18
CA THR A 28 11.96 12.77 -1.01
C THR A 28 12.39 12.07 -2.32
N PRO A 29 13.67 12.14 -2.71
CA PRO A 29 14.18 11.37 -3.84
C PRO A 29 14.11 9.85 -3.59
N GLU A 30 14.04 9.42 -2.34
CA GLU A 30 13.83 8.02 -1.93
C GLU A 30 12.36 7.58 -1.94
N HIS A 31 11.43 8.47 -2.29
CA HIS A 31 10.01 8.12 -2.35
C HIS A 31 9.81 6.92 -3.27
N THR A 32 8.99 5.95 -2.84
CA THR A 32 8.78 4.71 -3.57
C THR A 32 8.36 4.97 -5.01
N LEU A 33 7.38 5.85 -5.25
CA LEU A 33 6.99 6.26 -6.61
C LEU A 33 7.95 7.27 -7.30
N CYS A 34 8.98 7.77 -6.62
CA CYS A 34 10.05 8.53 -7.25
C CYS A 34 11.17 7.59 -7.77
N ARG A 35 11.55 6.62 -6.92
CA ARG A 35 12.59 5.64 -7.21
C ARG A 35 12.11 4.50 -8.10
N ALA A 36 10.85 4.09 -7.97
CA ALA A 36 10.35 2.88 -8.62
C ALA A 36 10.35 3.02 -10.15
N SER A 37 11.05 2.08 -10.79
CA SER A 37 11.08 1.89 -12.24
C SER A 37 10.48 0.52 -12.64
N GLY A 38 9.59 -0.03 -11.81
CA GLY A 38 9.04 -1.38 -11.95
C GLY A 38 9.57 -2.35 -10.89
N LEU A 39 9.70 -3.63 -11.25
CA LEU A 39 10.20 -4.68 -10.37
C LEU A 39 11.67 -4.44 -9.99
N GLY A 40 11.95 -4.48 -8.68
CA GLY A 40 13.29 -4.35 -8.13
C GLY A 40 14.13 -5.61 -8.36
N PRO A 41 15.47 -5.49 -8.27
CA PRO A 41 16.39 -6.60 -8.52
C PRO A 41 16.25 -7.77 -7.54
N THR A 42 15.67 -7.54 -6.36
CA THR A 42 15.47 -8.55 -5.31
C THR A 42 14.33 -9.51 -5.62
N CYS A 43 13.41 -9.17 -6.54
CA CYS A 43 12.25 -10.01 -6.86
C CYS A 43 12.60 -11.34 -7.55
N GLY A 44 13.82 -11.49 -8.05
CA GLY A 44 14.21 -12.62 -8.87
C GLY A 44 13.64 -12.53 -10.30
N SER A 45 13.74 -13.61 -11.05
CA SER A 45 13.41 -13.64 -12.49
C SER A 45 11.94 -13.93 -12.79
N GLN A 46 11.14 -14.33 -11.79
CA GLN A 46 9.74 -14.71 -12.00
C GLN A 46 8.85 -14.17 -10.87
N VAL A 47 7.89 -13.33 -11.24
CA VAL A 47 6.84 -12.82 -10.35
C VAL A 47 5.50 -13.38 -10.85
N PRO A 48 4.97 -14.44 -10.22
CA PRO A 48 3.81 -15.17 -10.73
C PRO A 48 2.48 -14.42 -10.53
N GLY A 49 2.44 -13.41 -9.68
CA GLY A 49 1.29 -12.57 -9.41
C GLY A 49 1.72 -11.18 -8.94
N ARG A 50 1.02 -10.15 -9.41
CA ARG A 50 1.31 -8.74 -9.09
C ARG A 50 0.01 -7.95 -9.13
N GLY A 51 -0.10 -6.94 -8.27
CA GLY A 51 -1.25 -6.06 -8.24
C GLY A 51 -2.38 -6.57 -7.33
N VAL A 52 -3.38 -5.71 -7.19
CA VAL A 52 -4.62 -5.98 -6.48
C VAL A 52 -5.75 -5.85 -7.49
N SER A 53 -6.51 -6.92 -7.72
CA SER A 53 -7.68 -6.84 -8.60
C SER A 53 -8.80 -6.02 -7.93
N ALA A 54 -9.79 -5.57 -8.70
CA ALA A 54 -10.96 -4.88 -8.13
C ALA A 54 -11.73 -5.78 -7.13
N GLN A 55 -11.78 -7.08 -7.40
CA GLN A 55 -12.38 -8.07 -6.50
C GLN A 55 -11.58 -8.19 -5.20
N ASP A 56 -10.24 -8.23 -5.30
CA ASP A 56 -9.37 -8.27 -4.13
C ASP A 56 -9.46 -6.99 -3.31
N ALA A 57 -9.47 -5.81 -3.95
CA ALA A 57 -9.63 -4.53 -3.28
C ALA A 57 -10.95 -4.48 -2.48
N ALA A 58 -12.05 -4.94 -3.08
CA ALA A 58 -13.35 -5.05 -2.39
C ALA A 58 -13.30 -6.03 -1.21
N LEU A 59 -12.65 -7.19 -1.38
CA LEU A 59 -12.46 -8.18 -0.31
C LEU A 59 -11.65 -7.61 0.85
N ILE A 60 -10.50 -6.99 0.54
CA ILE A 60 -9.61 -6.37 1.53
C ILE A 60 -10.38 -5.33 2.32
N LEU A 61 -11.09 -4.43 1.64
CA LEU A 61 -11.86 -3.36 2.28
C LEU A 61 -12.98 -3.92 3.17
N ALA A 62 -13.74 -4.90 2.66
CA ALA A 62 -14.82 -5.53 3.40
C ALA A 62 -14.31 -6.21 4.68
N GLN A 63 -13.21 -6.95 4.60
CA GLN A 63 -12.63 -7.63 5.77
C GLN A 63 -12.13 -6.65 6.81
N HIS A 64 -11.41 -5.59 6.41
CA HIS A 64 -10.97 -4.55 7.36
C HIS A 64 -12.16 -3.88 8.05
N ASN A 65 -13.19 -3.50 7.29
CA ASN A 65 -14.37 -2.85 7.84
C ASN A 65 -15.19 -3.77 8.76
N GLN A 66 -15.30 -5.07 8.45
CA GLN A 66 -15.94 -6.05 9.33
C GLN A 66 -15.21 -6.14 10.68
N LEU A 67 -13.88 -6.22 10.66
CA LEU A 67 -13.05 -6.34 11.86
C LEU A 67 -13.05 -5.05 12.69
N ARG A 68 -12.96 -3.89 12.04
CA ARG A 68 -13.12 -2.58 12.67
C ARG A 68 -14.48 -2.45 13.35
N SER A 69 -15.56 -2.87 12.67
CA SER A 69 -16.93 -2.84 13.21
C SER A 69 -17.07 -3.76 14.44
N ARG A 70 -16.49 -4.97 14.39
CA ARG A 70 -16.48 -5.89 15.53
C ARG A 70 -15.90 -5.25 16.79
N VAL A 71 -14.74 -4.60 16.69
CA VAL A 71 -14.13 -3.91 17.83
C VAL A 71 -14.94 -2.68 18.23
N ALA A 72 -15.42 -1.91 17.25
CA ALA A 72 -16.23 -0.72 17.50
C ALA A 72 -17.55 -1.02 18.22
N MET A 73 -18.10 -2.23 18.08
CA MET A 73 -19.28 -2.71 18.81
C MET A 73 -18.93 -3.39 20.14
N GLY A 74 -17.66 -3.46 20.54
CA GLY A 74 -17.22 -4.14 21.76
C GLY A 74 -17.32 -5.67 21.68
N GLN A 75 -17.30 -6.25 20.48
CA GLN A 75 -17.48 -7.69 20.23
C GLN A 75 -16.15 -8.45 20.07
N GLU A 76 -15.02 -7.81 20.34
CA GLU A 76 -13.71 -8.45 20.37
C GLU A 76 -13.33 -8.82 21.81
N GLY A 77 -13.53 -10.09 22.14
CA GLY A 77 -13.29 -10.62 23.49
C GLY A 77 -11.81 -10.78 23.85
N ARG A 78 -10.91 -10.76 22.87
CA ARG A 78 -9.46 -10.96 23.08
C ARG A 78 -8.76 -9.68 23.56
N GLY A 79 -7.54 -9.85 24.07
CA GLY A 79 -6.66 -8.78 24.56
C GLY A 79 -5.83 -9.22 25.76
N ALA A 80 -4.84 -8.42 26.14
CA ALA A 80 -3.91 -8.69 27.23
C ALA A 80 -3.72 -7.49 28.20
N PRO A 81 -4.63 -7.27 29.17
CA PRO A 81 -5.90 -7.98 29.36
C PRO A 81 -6.99 -7.49 28.40
N GLY A 82 -7.90 -8.39 28.01
CA GLY A 82 -9.11 -8.09 27.25
C GLY A 82 -10.35 -7.84 28.14
N PRO A 83 -11.53 -7.68 27.54
CA PRO A 83 -11.79 -7.53 26.10
C PRO A 83 -11.33 -6.17 25.57
N GLN A 84 -11.25 -6.00 24.24
CA GLN A 84 -11.01 -4.68 23.66
C GLN A 84 -12.20 -3.74 23.94
N PRO A 85 -11.94 -2.48 24.31
CA PRO A 85 -13.02 -1.54 24.59
C PRO A 85 -13.79 -1.15 23.32
N GLN A 86 -15.06 -0.80 23.50
CA GLN A 86 -15.87 -0.22 22.43
C GLN A 86 -15.24 1.09 21.93
N ALA A 87 -15.21 1.29 20.61
CA ALA A 87 -14.69 2.51 20.02
C ALA A 87 -15.80 3.55 19.81
N ALA A 88 -15.60 4.77 20.29
CA ALA A 88 -16.58 5.85 20.15
C ALA A 88 -16.63 6.48 18.74
N ASN A 89 -15.56 6.33 17.93
CA ASN A 89 -15.43 7.01 16.62
C ASN A 89 -14.60 6.18 15.63
N MET A 90 -14.90 4.88 15.51
CA MET A 90 -14.29 4.03 14.48
C MET A 90 -15.03 4.22 13.15
N ARG A 91 -14.37 4.85 12.18
CA ARG A 91 -14.97 5.15 10.87
C ARG A 91 -14.87 3.98 9.89
N LEU A 92 -15.74 3.96 8.90
CA LEU A 92 -15.60 3.05 7.76
C LEU A 92 -14.37 3.47 6.95
N MET A 93 -13.56 2.50 6.54
CA MET A 93 -12.48 2.70 5.58
C MET A 93 -13.03 2.75 4.16
N GLU A 94 -12.38 3.52 3.31
CA GLU A 94 -12.59 3.56 1.86
C GLU A 94 -11.32 3.11 1.13
N TRP A 95 -11.49 2.53 -0.06
CA TRP A 95 -10.35 2.18 -0.90
C TRP A 95 -9.74 3.44 -1.52
N ASP A 96 -8.42 3.49 -1.56
CA ASP A 96 -7.67 4.63 -2.07
C ASP A 96 -6.64 4.19 -3.11
N ASP A 97 -6.89 4.54 -4.37
CA ASP A 97 -6.04 4.12 -5.49
C ASP A 97 -4.64 4.75 -5.44
N GLU A 98 -4.48 5.94 -4.84
CA GLU A 98 -3.17 6.57 -4.66
C GLU A 98 -2.34 5.76 -3.66
N LEU A 99 -2.94 5.36 -2.53
CA LEU A 99 -2.27 4.53 -1.54
C LEU A 99 -1.97 3.12 -2.08
N ALA A 100 -2.89 2.54 -2.86
CA ALA A 100 -2.68 1.25 -3.50
C ALA A 100 -1.50 1.30 -4.49
N LEU A 101 -1.38 2.39 -5.26
CA LEU A 101 -0.26 2.61 -6.18
C LEU A 101 1.08 2.71 -5.42
N VAL A 102 1.13 3.53 -4.36
CA VAL A 102 2.33 3.66 -3.52
C VAL A 102 2.72 2.31 -2.90
N ALA A 103 1.74 1.59 -2.33
CA ALA A 103 1.96 0.28 -1.73
C ALA A 103 2.46 -0.76 -2.75
N GLN A 104 1.90 -0.77 -3.97
CA GLN A 104 2.37 -1.66 -5.03
C GLN A 104 3.80 -1.34 -5.46
N GLY A 105 4.16 -0.05 -5.55
CA GLY A 105 5.54 0.36 -5.86
C GLY A 105 6.56 -0.17 -4.83
N HIS A 106 6.16 -0.25 -3.56
CA HIS A 106 6.99 -0.81 -2.50
C HIS A 106 7.05 -2.33 -2.59
N ALA A 107 5.90 -2.99 -2.77
CA ALA A 107 5.82 -4.44 -2.95
C ALA A 107 6.63 -4.93 -4.16
N ASP A 108 6.68 -4.14 -5.23
CA ASP A 108 7.47 -4.40 -6.43
C ASP A 108 8.99 -4.43 -6.17
N GLN A 109 9.46 -4.00 -5.00
CA GLN A 109 10.88 -4.10 -4.65
C GLN A 109 11.23 -5.45 -4.01
N CYS A 110 10.23 -6.23 -3.59
CA CYS A 110 10.41 -7.52 -2.93
C CYS A 110 11.34 -7.48 -1.71
N ILE A 111 11.30 -6.38 -0.96
CA ILE A 111 12.03 -6.17 0.29
C ILE A 111 11.01 -6.17 1.42
N PHE A 112 11.13 -7.11 2.36
CA PHE A 112 10.22 -7.22 3.50
C PHE A 112 10.69 -6.34 4.67
N GLU A 113 10.64 -5.03 4.47
CA GLU A 113 11.03 -4.02 5.45
C GLU A 113 10.20 -2.76 5.26
N HIS A 114 9.88 -2.06 6.34
CA HIS A 114 9.21 -0.77 6.24
C HIS A 114 10.11 0.27 5.58
N GLU A 115 9.58 0.96 4.59
CA GLU A 115 10.22 2.16 4.05
C GLU A 115 10.06 3.37 4.99
N CYS A 116 10.85 4.41 4.75
CA CYS A 116 10.78 5.63 5.53
C CYS A 116 9.38 6.28 5.46
N SER A 117 8.99 7.05 6.48
CA SER A 117 7.64 7.63 6.52
C SER A 117 7.36 8.60 5.37
N ASP A 118 8.37 9.37 4.94
CA ASP A 118 8.25 10.26 3.77
C ASP A 118 8.31 9.50 2.45
N CYS A 119 8.83 8.26 2.45
CA CYS A 119 8.99 7.44 1.25
C CYS A 119 7.64 6.93 0.67
N ARG A 120 6.59 6.95 1.50
CA ARG A 120 5.23 6.50 1.18
C ARG A 120 4.17 7.56 1.43
N ARG A 121 4.60 8.81 1.56
CA ARG A 121 3.73 9.93 1.88
C ARG A 121 2.92 10.35 0.66
N VAL A 122 1.65 10.67 0.88
CA VAL A 122 0.81 11.35 -0.11
C VAL A 122 0.61 12.81 0.29
N SER A 123 0.19 13.65 -0.66
CA SER A 123 -0.02 15.09 -0.40
C SER A 123 -1.06 15.36 0.69
N ARG A 124 -2.04 14.45 0.81
CA ARG A 124 -3.20 14.58 1.68
C ARG A 124 -2.89 14.35 3.16
N PHE A 125 -1.96 13.44 3.48
CA PHE A 125 -1.66 13.04 4.87
C PHE A 125 -0.43 12.12 4.96
N GLY A 126 0.10 11.96 6.17
CA GLY A 126 1.07 10.90 6.48
C GLY A 126 0.42 9.52 6.44
N VAL A 127 1.13 8.53 5.92
CA VAL A 127 0.58 7.19 5.64
C VAL A 127 1.05 6.20 6.69
N GLY A 128 0.25 5.17 7.01
CA GLY A 128 0.62 3.97 7.81
C GLY A 128 0.92 2.76 6.91
N GLN A 129 1.61 1.72 7.41
CA GLN A 129 1.96 0.56 6.58
C GLN A 129 1.91 -0.72 7.42
N ASN A 130 1.29 -1.75 6.85
CA ASN A 130 1.39 -3.13 7.32
C ASN A 130 2.09 -3.94 6.24
N LEU A 131 2.95 -4.88 6.64
CA LEU A 131 3.62 -5.79 5.74
C LEU A 131 3.25 -7.23 6.10
N PHE A 132 3.08 -8.07 5.09
CA PHE A 132 2.88 -9.51 5.25
C PHE A 132 3.71 -10.29 4.24
N ILE A 133 4.35 -11.36 4.70
CA ILE A 133 5.05 -12.32 3.86
C ILE A 133 4.68 -13.72 4.31
N SER A 134 4.54 -14.63 3.35
CA SER A 134 4.32 -16.05 3.64
C SER A 134 5.09 -16.90 2.64
N PHE A 135 5.59 -18.03 3.12
CA PHE A 135 6.27 -19.03 2.31
C PHE A 135 5.40 -20.27 2.18
N GLN A 136 5.43 -20.89 1.01
CA GLN A 136 4.68 -22.11 0.72
C GLN A 136 5.48 -23.01 -0.22
N SER A 137 5.31 -24.32 -0.09
CA SER A 137 5.98 -25.32 -0.92
C SER A 137 5.17 -25.74 -2.14
N ASN A 138 3.89 -25.37 -2.21
CA ASN A 138 3.03 -25.60 -3.37
C ASN A 138 3.09 -24.41 -4.34
N PHE A 139 2.81 -24.66 -5.62
CA PHE A 139 2.79 -23.63 -6.67
C PHE A 139 1.45 -22.87 -6.77
N ASP A 140 0.70 -22.72 -5.67
CA ASP A 140 -0.54 -21.91 -5.69
C ASP A 140 -0.18 -20.42 -5.72
N THR A 141 -0.22 -19.81 -6.89
CA THR A 141 0.22 -18.42 -7.08
C THR A 141 -0.81 -17.38 -6.64
N ARG A 142 -1.98 -17.81 -6.13
CA ARG A 142 -3.03 -16.89 -5.68
C ARG A 142 -2.60 -16.16 -4.42
N ILE A 143 -2.79 -14.84 -4.42
CA ILE A 143 -2.53 -14.00 -3.25
C ILE A 143 -3.63 -14.24 -2.21
N GLN A 144 -3.26 -14.70 -1.02
CA GLN A 144 -4.19 -15.06 0.05
C GLN A 144 -4.46 -13.86 0.97
N TRP A 145 -5.17 -12.84 0.46
CA TRP A 145 -5.46 -11.59 1.19
C TRP A 145 -6.08 -11.81 2.57
N GLY A 146 -7.05 -12.72 2.68
CA GLY A 146 -7.69 -13.04 3.96
C GLY A 146 -6.73 -13.60 5.01
N ARG A 147 -5.66 -14.29 4.61
CA ARG A 147 -4.63 -14.78 5.53
C ARG A 147 -3.80 -13.63 6.10
N ALA A 148 -3.39 -12.68 5.25
CA ALA A 148 -2.64 -11.50 5.67
C ALA A 148 -3.43 -10.64 6.66
N ILE A 149 -4.69 -10.33 6.31
CA ILE A 149 -5.57 -9.50 7.14
C ILE A 149 -5.86 -10.16 8.48
N LYS A 150 -6.11 -11.48 8.47
CA LYS A 150 -6.30 -12.24 9.71
C LYS A 150 -5.05 -12.22 10.58
N ALA A 151 -3.86 -12.39 10.00
CA ALA A 151 -2.61 -12.37 10.76
C ALA A 151 -2.41 -11.03 11.49
N TRP A 152 -2.58 -9.89 10.80
CA TRP A 152 -2.50 -8.58 11.44
C TRP A 152 -3.60 -8.36 12.49
N TYR A 153 -4.80 -8.87 12.25
CA TYR A 153 -5.90 -8.72 13.21
C TYR A 153 -5.72 -9.57 14.46
N ASP A 154 -5.16 -10.78 14.33
CA ASP A 154 -4.95 -11.69 15.46
C ASP A 154 -3.98 -11.15 16.51
N GLU A 155 -3.11 -10.21 16.13
CA GLU A 155 -2.29 -9.45 17.07
C GLU A 155 -3.12 -8.81 18.19
N VAL A 156 -4.42 -8.53 17.96
CA VAL A 156 -5.34 -7.98 18.98
C VAL A 156 -5.36 -8.76 20.30
N ALA A 157 -5.00 -10.05 20.28
CA ALA A 157 -4.86 -10.86 21.48
C ALA A 157 -3.76 -10.36 22.43
N GLU A 158 -2.75 -9.68 21.90
CA GLU A 158 -1.60 -9.13 22.64
C GLU A 158 -1.83 -7.68 23.09
N PHE A 159 -2.93 -7.05 22.67
CA PHE A 159 -3.22 -5.66 23.00
C PHE A 159 -3.96 -5.52 24.32
N SER A 160 -3.41 -4.68 25.20
CA SER A 160 -4.06 -4.31 26.45
C SER A 160 -5.25 -3.37 26.23
N ARG A 161 -6.36 -3.61 26.92
CA ARG A 161 -7.49 -2.67 27.01
C ARG A 161 -7.16 -1.38 27.79
N GLN A 162 -6.02 -1.35 28.49
CA GLN A 162 -5.65 -0.21 29.32
C GLN A 162 -5.19 0.98 28.46
N PRO A 163 -5.33 2.22 28.97
CA PRO A 163 -4.84 3.40 28.28
C PRO A 163 -3.36 3.27 27.90
N PHE A 164 -3.03 3.73 26.71
CA PHE A 164 -1.75 3.50 26.04
C PHE A 164 -0.56 4.05 26.85
N SER A 165 0.23 3.16 27.45
CA SER A 165 1.64 3.42 27.78
C SER A 165 2.44 3.31 26.48
N ARG A 166 3.43 4.20 26.25
CA ARG A 166 4.25 4.30 25.03
C ARG A 166 4.96 2.99 24.59
N SER A 167 4.87 1.92 25.37
CA SER A 167 5.50 0.61 25.16
C SER A 167 4.65 -0.42 24.42
N ASN A 168 3.33 -0.23 24.28
CA ASN A 168 2.52 -1.16 23.50
C ASN A 168 2.41 -0.65 22.07
N SER A 169 2.54 -1.54 21.09
CA SER A 169 2.33 -1.28 19.66
C SER A 169 0.97 -0.60 19.45
N ARG A 170 0.80 0.18 18.38
CA ARG A 170 -0.52 0.66 17.95
C ARG A 170 -1.20 -0.48 17.20
N LEU A 171 -2.50 -0.72 17.42
CA LEU A 171 -3.27 -1.55 16.50
C LEU A 171 -3.22 -0.80 15.17
N PRO A 172 -2.55 -1.33 14.13
CA PRO A 172 -2.29 -0.55 12.92
C PRO A 172 -3.58 -0.08 12.24
N TRP A 173 -4.69 -0.77 12.52
CA TRP A 173 -6.01 -0.53 11.98
C TRP A 173 -6.94 0.30 12.89
N ALA A 174 -6.57 0.68 14.12
CA ALA A 174 -7.52 1.35 15.04
C ALA A 174 -7.50 2.89 14.98
N THR A 175 -6.50 3.49 14.33
CA THR A 175 -6.30 4.97 14.34
C THR A 175 -6.37 5.62 12.96
N THR A 176 -6.64 4.85 11.90
CA THR A 176 -6.77 5.41 10.55
C THR A 176 -8.07 6.23 10.44
N PRO A 177 -7.99 7.57 10.23
CA PRO A 177 -9.16 8.46 10.33
C PRO A 177 -10.10 8.41 9.11
N ARG A 178 -9.66 7.81 8.00
CA ARG A 178 -10.36 7.63 6.74
C ARG A 178 -9.78 6.40 6.04
#